data_AF-A0A525J9A6-F1
#
_entry.id   AF-A0A525J9A6-F1
#
_cell.length_a   1.000
_cell.length_b   1.000
_cell.length_c   1.000
_cell.angle_alpha   90.00
_cell.angle_beta   90.00
_cell.angle_gamma   90.00
#
_symmetry.space_group_name_H-M   'P 1'
#
loop_
_entity.id
_entity.type
_entity.pdbx_description
1 polymer ?
#
loop_
_entity_poly.entity_id
_entity_poly.type
_entity_poly.pdbx_seq_one_letter_code
_entity_poly.pdbx_strand_id
1 'polypeptide(L)' 'MSAYILVFEWPAITKIPARTEPLAAGNHEDAKLQAALMYACEPFDHGLPSRYLIFDGAGGLVFRFPET' A
#
# COMPACT_ATOMS: atom_id res chain seq x y z
N MET A 1 6.70 -9.42 15.87
CA MET A 1 6.19 -8.25 15.11
C MET A 1 5.69 -8.77 13.79
N SER A 2 4.41 -8.55 13.47
CA SER A 2 3.88 -8.88 12.14
C SER A 2 4.36 -7.81 11.17
N ALA A 3 5.16 -8.19 10.18
CA ALA A 3 5.60 -7.27 9.14
C ALA A 3 4.47 -7.15 8.12
N TYR A 4 3.86 -5.96 8.00
CA TYR A 4 2.91 -5.69 6.94
C TYR A 4 3.64 -5.06 5.76
N ILE A 5 3.17 -5.36 4.55
CA ILE A 5 3.73 -4.84 3.32
C ILE A 5 2.65 -4.05 2.58
N LEU A 6 2.94 -2.80 2.30
CA LEU A 6 2.14 -1.93 1.45
C LEU A 6 2.66 -2.02 0.01
N VAL A 7 1.76 -2.19 -0.94
CA VAL A 7 2.08 -2.19 -2.37
C VAL A 7 1.25 -1.11 -3.05
N PHE A 8 1.91 -0.15 -3.69
CA PHE A 8 1.29 0.86 -4.53
C PHE A 8 1.35 0.43 -6.00
N GLU A 9 0.23 0.50 -6.70
CA GLU A 9 0.14 0.12 -8.11
C GLU A 9 -0.42 1.28 -8.96
N TRP A 10 0.24 1.52 -10.08
CA TRP A 10 -0.15 2.52 -11.06
C TRP A 10 -1.01 1.90 -12.16
N PRO A 11 -1.77 2.73 -12.92
CA PRO A 11 -2.50 2.26 -14.09
C PRO A 11 -1.56 1.55 -15.07
N ALA A 12 -1.98 0.42 -15.64
CA ALA A 12 -1.15 -0.38 -16.55
C ALA A 12 -0.60 0.42 -17.76
N ILE A 13 -1.30 1.48 -18.18
CA ILE A 13 -0.87 2.38 -19.26
C ILE A 13 0.45 3.11 -18.95
N THR A 14 0.78 3.30 -17.67
CA THR A 14 1.96 4.06 -17.24
C THR A 14 3.26 3.25 -17.33
N LYS A 15 3.20 1.91 -17.40
CA LYS A 15 4.36 1.00 -17.36
C LYS A 15 5.26 1.17 -16.12
N ILE A 16 4.75 1.79 -15.05
CA ILE A 16 5.47 1.98 -13.79
C ILE A 16 5.36 0.70 -12.96
N PRO A 17 6.47 0.16 -12.43
CA PRO A 17 6.43 -1.00 -11.56
C PRO A 17 5.71 -0.67 -10.23
N ALA A 18 5.12 -1.69 -9.60
CA ALA A 18 4.58 -1.52 -8.26
C ALA A 18 5.69 -1.12 -7.27
N ARG A 19 5.38 -0.21 -6.36
CA ARG A 19 6.28 0.21 -5.28
C ARG A 19 5.87 -0.52 -4.01
N THR A 20 6.84 -1.09 -3.31
CA THR A 20 6.60 -1.90 -2.12
C THR A 20 7.29 -1.27 -0.92
N GLU A 21 6.54 -1.06 0.17
CA GLU A 21 7.03 -0.41 1.39
C GLU A 21 6.65 -1.25 2.62
N PRO A 22 7.56 -1.43 3.59
CA PRO A 22 7.22 -2.06 4.86
C PRO A 22 6.40 -1.10 5.74
N LEU A 23 5.41 -1.65 6.43
CA LEU A 23 4.61 -0.93 7.44
C LEU A 23 4.96 -1.42 8.84
N ALA A 24 5.31 -0.49 9.72
CA ALA A 24 5.56 -0.74 11.13
C ALA A 24 4.23 -0.74 11.91
N ALA A 25 3.32 -1.64 11.55
CA ALA A 25 1.97 -1.69 12.11
C ALA A 25 1.79 -2.82 13.13
N GLY A 26 1.13 -2.53 14.25
CA GLY A 26 0.82 -3.53 15.28
C GLY A 26 -0.40 -4.41 14.97
N ASN A 27 -1.30 -3.92 14.11
CA ASN A 27 -2.56 -4.58 13.74
C ASN A 27 -3.06 -4.08 12.37
N HIS A 28 -4.18 -4.63 11.89
CA HIS A 28 -4.76 -4.29 10.58
C HIS A 28 -5.21 -2.82 10.46
N GLU A 29 -5.80 -2.26 11.51
CA GLU A 29 -6.32 -0.88 11.49
C GLU A 29 -5.18 0.15 11.45
N ASP A 30 -4.12 -0.09 12.21
CA ASP A 30 -2.89 0.69 12.18
C ASP A 30 -2.21 0.61 10.80
N ALA A 31 -2.16 -0.58 10.19
CA ALA A 31 -1.63 -0.73 8.83
C ALA A 31 -2.43 0.08 7.80
N LYS A 32 -3.77 0.07 7.89
CA LYS A 32 -4.64 0.89 7.01
C LYS A 32 -4.40 2.38 7.22
N LEU A 33 -4.30 2.83 8.47
CA LEU A 33 -4.05 4.25 8.78
C LEU A 33 -2.69 4.70 8.23
N GLN A 34 -1.63 3.92 8.45
CA GLN A 34 -0.30 4.25 7.93
C GLN A 34 -0.28 4.27 6.39
N ALA A 35 -0.91 3.27 5.75
CA ALA A 35 -1.03 3.25 4.28
C ALA A 35 -1.77 4.48 3.73
N ALA A 36 -2.87 4.87 4.37
CA ALA A 36 -3.64 6.06 3.98
C ALA A 36 -2.83 7.35 4.16
N LEU A 37 -2.06 7.47 5.26
CA LEU A 37 -1.18 8.63 5.50
C LEU A 37 -0.07 8.70 4.45
N MET A 38 0.60 7.58 4.14
CA MET A 38 1.60 7.55 3.08
C MET A 38 1.00 7.95 1.73
N TYR A 39 -0.17 7.43 1.39
CA TYR A 39 -0.87 7.80 0.16
C TYR A 39 -1.24 9.29 0.09
N ALA A 40 -1.62 9.90 1.22
CA ALA A 40 -2.02 11.30 1.27
C ALA A 40 -0.84 12.29 1.31
N CYS A 41 0.27 11.90 1.94
CA CYS A 41 1.38 12.80 2.25
C CYS A 41 2.61 12.61 1.34
N GLU A 42 2.75 11.47 0.67
CA GLU A 42 3.92 11.21 -0.16
C GLU A 42 3.78 11.89 -1.53
N PRO A 43 4.74 12.73 -1.94
CA PRO A 43 4.82 13.22 -3.30
C PRO A 43 5.34 12.09 -4.19
N PHE A 44 4.44 11.28 -4.74
CA PHE A 44 4.83 10.21 -5.66
C PHE A 44 5.47 10.79 -6.93
N ASP A 45 6.66 10.31 -7.28
CA ASP A 45 7.45 10.75 -8.43
C ASP A 45 6.69 10.72 -9.76
N HIS A 46 5.64 9.89 -9.85
CA HIS A 46 4.86 9.65 -11.05
C HIS A 46 3.35 9.94 -10.88
N GLY A 47 2.99 10.73 -9.86
CA GLY A 47 1.60 10.99 -9.49
C GLY A 47 0.99 9.88 -8.63
N LEU A 48 -0.22 10.14 -8.12
CA LEU A 48 -0.90 9.26 -7.19
C LEU A 48 -1.13 7.85 -7.79
N PRO A 49 -0.78 6.78 -7.05
CA PRO A 49 -1.10 5.41 -7.44
C PRO A 49 -2.60 5.22 -7.69
N SER A 50 -2.95 4.32 -8.59
CA SER A 50 -4.35 3.98 -8.87
C SER A 50 -5.00 3.13 -7.78
N ARG A 51 -4.18 2.32 -7.10
CA ARG A 51 -4.60 1.47 -5.99
C ARG A 51 -3.43 1.19 -5.06
N TYR A 52 -3.75 0.80 -3.83
CA TYR A 52 -2.79 0.20 -2.92
C TYR A 52 -3.35 -1.03 -2.22
N LEU A 53 -2.45 -1.96 -1.87
CA LEU A 53 -2.74 -3.24 -1.25
C LEU A 53 -1.92 -3.41 0.03
N ILE A 54 -2.49 -4.02 1.06
CA ILE A 54 -1.78 -4.35 2.30
C ILE A 54 -1.74 -5.87 2.45
N PHE A 55 -0.55 -6.43 2.59
CA PHE A 55 -0.32 -7.83 2.88
C PHE A 55 0.21 -8.00 4.31
N ASP A 56 -0.19 -9.08 4.98
CA ASP A 56 0.36 -9.48 6.27
C ASP A 56 1.70 -10.24 6.11
N GLY A 57 2.32 -10.58 7.23
CA GLY A 57 3.60 -11.30 7.26
C GLY A 57 3.54 -12.75 6.77
N ALA A 58 2.34 -13.29 6.52
CA ALA A 58 2.13 -14.59 5.90
C ALA A 58 1.87 -14.47 4.38
N GLY A 59 1.85 -13.25 3.83
CA GLY A 59 1.52 -12.97 2.44
C GLY A 59 0.01 -12.93 2.15
N GLY A 60 -0.83 -12.93 3.18
CA GLY A 60 -2.27 -12.79 3.06
C GLY A 60 -2.65 -11.35 2.73
N LEU A 61 -3.51 -11.14 1.73
CA LEU A 61 -4.06 -9.81 1.44
C LEU A 61 -5.06 -9.43 2.54
N VAL A 62 -4.74 -8.37 3.27
CA VAL A 62 -5.54 -7.83 4.37
C VAL A 62 -6.51 -6.75 3.89
N PHE A 63 -6.06 -5.90 2.96
CA PHE A 63 -6.83 -4.75 2.52
C PHE A 63 -6.45 -4.32 1.10
N ARG A 64 -7.41 -3.74 0.38
CA ARG A 64 -7.23 -3.12 -0.95
C ARG A 64 -7.98 -1.81 -1.01
N PHE A 65 -7.41 -0.82 -1.70
CA PHE A 65 -8.08 0.44 -1.99
C PHE A 65 -7.76 0.91 -3.42
N PRO A 66 -8.74 1.37 -4.21
CA PRO A 66 -10.18 1.29 -3.94
C PRO A 66 -10.66 -0.17 -3.86
N GLU A 67 -11.76 -0.41 -3.14
CA GLU A 67 -12.43 -1.72 -3.11
C GLU A 67 -13.08 -1.95 -4.49
N THR A 68 -12.66 -3.02 -5.18
CA THR A 68 -13.17 -3.44 -6.49
C THR A 68 -13.93 -4.74 -6.34
#